data_AF-A0A2H9T8X8-F1
#
_entry.id   AF-A0A2H9T8X8-F1
#
_cell.length_a   1.000
_cell.length_b   1.000
_cell.length_c   1.000
_cell.angle_alpha   90.00
_cell.angle_beta   90.00
_cell.angle_gamma   90.00
#
_symmetry.space_group_name_H-M   'P 1'
#
loop_
_entity.id
_entity.type
_entity.pdbx_description
1 polymer ?
#
loop_
_entity_poly.entity_id
_entity_poly.type
_entity_poly.pdbx_seq_one_letter_code
_entity_poly.pdbx_strand_id
1 'polypeptide(L)'
;MKLRASDSDEYIISATYSNPDKELPRIPKILDGKVTFLRMDLSNPGSIQEVFSTIFRDYSRLDILVNNAAAGFYGPLQDMKVEAIEQTYQINLVGPALVLHHALKLMTFSGEKRKDPATVITVSSTAGAVGLPMMDVYSSAKFGLEGLTAALAGYMGELANVRCRVIEPGFTQTKFAERGDFPDVISSILQEFFNNFKATLDKGLSKGQTPQEVAEMINDDRG
;
A
#
# COMPACT_ATOMS: atom_id res chain seq x y z
N MET A 1 1.59 6.01 -0.82
CA MET A 1 2.49 5.42 -1.82
C MET A 1 3.67 6.37 -2.00
N LYS A 2 4.85 5.88 -2.37
CA LYS A 2 6.01 6.72 -2.73
C LYS A 2 6.57 6.16 -4.04
N LEU A 3 6.86 7.01 -5.02
CA LEU A 3 7.48 6.62 -6.29
C LEU A 3 8.83 7.34 -6.43
N ARG A 4 9.74 6.81 -7.24
CA ARG A 4 10.97 7.51 -7.65
C ARG A 4 11.14 7.34 -9.15
N ALA A 5 11.19 8.44 -9.89
CA ALA A 5 11.59 8.45 -11.30
C ALA A 5 13.02 8.99 -11.43
N SER A 6 13.66 8.77 -12.58
CA SER A 6 15.13 8.89 -12.71
C SER A 6 15.63 10.15 -13.40
N ASP A 7 16.96 10.27 -13.35
CA ASP A 7 17.90 11.16 -14.06
C ASP A 7 18.10 12.57 -13.51
N SER A 8 17.42 12.87 -12.40
CA SER A 8 17.81 13.89 -11.43
C SER A 8 17.64 13.28 -10.03
N ASP A 9 18.18 13.89 -8.97
CA ASP A 9 17.91 13.48 -7.58
C ASP A 9 16.44 13.72 -7.15
N GLU A 10 15.48 13.55 -8.07
CA GLU A 10 14.04 13.77 -7.90
C GLU A 10 13.32 12.50 -7.45
N TYR A 11 12.39 12.68 -6.52
CA TYR A 11 11.53 11.66 -5.92
C TYR A 11 10.07 12.00 -6.23
N ILE A 12 9.37 11.20 -7.04
CA ILE A 12 7.92 11.42 -7.24
C ILE A 12 7.14 10.85 -6.06
N ILE A 13 6.81 11.65 -5.06
CA ILE A 13 5.92 11.16 -3.98
C ILE A 13 4.47 11.29 -4.43
N SER A 14 3.97 10.28 -5.16
CA SER A 14 2.53 10.15 -5.41
C SER A 14 1.84 9.58 -4.17
N ALA A 15 1.07 10.41 -3.47
CA ALA A 15 0.28 10.00 -2.31
C ALA A 15 -1.21 10.01 -2.66
N THR A 16 -1.82 8.84 -2.47
CA THR A 16 -3.24 8.60 -2.62
C THR A 16 -4.03 9.28 -1.50
N TYR A 17 -5.20 9.82 -1.85
CA TYR A 17 -6.15 10.40 -0.91
C TYR A 17 -7.53 9.81 -1.20
N SER A 18 -8.17 9.19 -0.21
CA SER A 18 -9.60 8.90 -0.24
C SER A 18 -10.46 10.16 -0.08
N ASN A 19 -9.83 11.31 0.20
CA ASN A 19 -10.51 12.61 0.33
C ASN A 19 -9.82 13.65 -0.59
N PRO A 20 -10.47 14.06 -1.69
CA PRO A 20 -9.92 15.06 -2.62
C PRO A 20 -9.75 16.44 -1.96
N ASP A 21 -10.43 16.74 -0.86
CA ASP A 21 -10.36 18.03 -0.18
C ASP A 21 -9.26 18.08 0.89
N LYS A 22 -8.64 16.95 1.20
CA LYS A 22 -7.56 16.91 2.19
C LYS A 22 -6.32 17.60 1.63
N GLU A 23 -5.72 18.47 2.44
CA GLU A 23 -4.48 19.14 2.09
C GLU A 23 -3.34 18.13 1.87
N LEU A 24 -2.52 18.43 0.86
CA LEU A 24 -1.26 17.72 0.63
C LEU A 24 -0.32 17.95 1.83
N PRO A 25 0.53 16.97 2.18
CA PRO A 25 1.47 17.15 3.29
C PRO A 25 2.49 18.22 2.88
N ARG A 26 2.96 19.00 3.86
CA ARG A 26 4.07 19.93 3.59
C ARG A 26 5.34 19.13 3.26
N ILE A 27 5.97 19.47 2.15
CA ILE A 27 7.27 18.91 1.76
C ILE A 27 8.33 19.49 2.70
N PRO A 28 9.13 18.65 3.39
CA PRO A 28 10.29 19.14 4.14
C PRO A 28 11.23 19.91 3.22
N LYS A 29 11.80 21.05 3.65
CA LYS A 29 12.69 21.88 2.83
C LYS A 29 13.85 21.11 2.17
N ILE A 30 14.34 20.04 2.80
CA ILE A 30 15.41 19.19 2.25
C ILE A 30 15.00 18.43 0.97
N LEU A 31 13.70 18.34 0.68
CA LEU A 31 13.12 17.70 -0.49
C LEU A 31 12.49 18.72 -1.46
N ASP A 32 12.72 20.02 -1.26
CA ASP A 32 12.16 21.07 -2.11
C ASP A 32 12.69 20.96 -3.55
N GLY A 33 11.81 21.14 -4.52
CA GLY A 33 12.10 20.90 -5.94
C GLY A 33 12.38 19.43 -6.32
N LYS A 34 12.40 18.51 -5.34
CA LYS A 34 12.66 17.08 -5.54
C LYS A 34 11.41 16.23 -5.38
N VAL A 35 10.24 16.82 -5.11
CA VAL A 35 9.01 16.08 -4.83
C VAL A 35 7.83 16.61 -5.62
N THR A 36 7.26 15.74 -6.46
CA THR A 36 6.00 15.98 -7.17
C THR A 36 4.88 15.18 -6.51
N PHE A 37 3.79 15.85 -6.11
CA PHE A 37 2.57 15.20 -5.64
C PHE A 37 1.59 14.98 -6.77
N LEU A 38 1.18 13.72 -6.94
CA LEU A 38 0.06 13.34 -7.79
C LEU A 38 -1.04 12.74 -6.91
N ARG A 39 -2.27 13.21 -7.08
CA ARG A 39 -3.43 12.66 -6.39
C ARG A 39 -3.87 11.41 -7.12
N MET A 40 -4.07 10.33 -6.37
CA MET A 40 -4.53 9.06 -6.89
C MET A 40 -5.58 8.48 -5.94
N ASP A 41 -6.67 7.96 -6.49
CA ASP A 41 -7.67 7.21 -5.74
C ASP A 41 -7.55 5.73 -6.12
N LEU A 42 -7.19 4.88 -5.16
CA LEU A 42 -7.05 3.44 -5.39
C LEU A 42 -8.39 2.75 -5.66
N SER A 43 -9.51 3.36 -5.27
CA SER A 43 -10.82 2.83 -5.58
C SER A 43 -11.23 3.05 -7.04
N ASN A 44 -10.58 3.99 -7.73
CA ASN A 44 -10.90 4.40 -9.10
C ASN A 44 -9.78 4.02 -10.09
N PRO A 45 -9.97 2.98 -10.92
CA PRO A 45 -8.99 2.58 -11.94
C PRO A 45 -8.58 3.71 -12.91
N GLY A 46 -9.51 4.61 -13.26
CA GLY A 46 -9.22 5.78 -14.11
C GLY A 46 -8.26 6.76 -13.45
N SER A 47 -8.42 7.01 -12.15
CA SER A 47 -7.50 7.86 -11.38
C SER A 47 -6.08 7.26 -11.34
N ILE A 48 -5.97 5.93 -11.19
CA ILE A 48 -4.67 5.24 -11.25
C ILE A 48 -4.05 5.42 -12.63
N GLN A 49 -4.81 5.18 -13.69
CA GLN A 49 -4.33 5.33 -15.07
C GLN A 49 -3.82 6.75 -15.36
N GLU A 50 -4.56 7.79 -14.98
CA GLU A 50 -4.19 9.19 -15.20
C GLU A 50 -2.85 9.55 -14.55
N VAL A 51 -2.60 9.06 -13.33
CA VAL A 51 -1.35 9.27 -12.60
C VAL A 51 -0.18 8.61 -13.34
N PHE A 52 -0.35 7.37 -13.78
CA PHE A 52 0.71 6.68 -14.52
C PHE A 52 0.93 7.24 -15.93
N SER A 53 -0.12 7.74 -16.59
CA SER A 53 0.02 8.50 -17.84
C SER A 53 0.82 9.79 -17.64
N THR A 54 0.61 10.48 -16.51
CA THR A 54 1.38 11.67 -16.14
C THR A 54 2.85 11.32 -15.90
N ILE A 55 3.13 10.28 -15.12
CA ILE A 55 4.50 9.82 -14.86
C ILE A 55 5.20 9.40 -16.16
N PHE A 56 4.50 8.68 -17.04
CA PHE A 56 5.05 8.29 -18.33
C PHE A 56 5.43 9.51 -19.17
N ARG A 57 4.53 10.49 -19.29
CA ARG A 57 4.77 11.71 -20.06
C ARG A 57 5.95 12.50 -19.54
N ASP A 58 6.02 12.69 -18.22
CA ASP A 58 6.97 13.64 -17.62
C ASP A 58 8.34 13.01 -17.34
N TYR A 59 8.39 11.69 -17.12
CA TYR A 59 9.61 11.01 -16.66
C TYR A 59 9.98 9.74 -17.45
N SER A 60 9.08 9.19 -18.26
CA SER A 60 9.27 8.00 -19.13
C SER A 60 9.65 6.69 -18.43
N ARG A 61 10.17 6.71 -17.20
CA ARG A 61 10.62 5.53 -16.44
C ARG A 61 10.33 5.65 -14.96
N LEU A 62 10.26 4.49 -14.31
CA LEU A 62 10.08 4.35 -12.88
C LEU A 62 11.17 3.45 -12.29
N ASP A 63 11.83 3.88 -11.22
CA ASP A 63 12.91 3.11 -10.58
C ASP A 63 12.45 2.45 -9.28
N ILE A 64 11.64 3.15 -8.49
CA ILE A 64 11.15 2.63 -7.21
C ILE A 64 9.65 2.82 -7.11
N LEU A 65 8.95 1.75 -6.76
CA LEU A 65 7.54 1.75 -6.34
C LEU A 65 7.47 1.33 -4.87
N VAL A 66 6.88 2.16 -4.01
CA VAL A 66 6.48 1.78 -2.64
C VAL A 66 4.96 1.78 -2.55
N ASN A 67 4.38 0.59 -2.67
CA ASN A 67 2.95 0.35 -2.59
C ASN A 67 2.52 0.21 -1.12
N ASN A 68 2.10 1.32 -0.51
CA ASN A 68 1.84 1.41 0.93
C ASN A 68 0.39 1.75 1.29
N ALA A 69 -0.43 2.12 0.32
CA ALA A 69 -1.77 2.57 0.64
C ALA A 69 -2.66 1.38 1.01
N ALA A 70 -3.35 1.52 2.14
CA ALA A 70 -4.24 0.53 2.71
C ALA A 70 -5.31 1.26 3.54
N ALA A 71 -6.46 0.62 3.72
CA ALA A 71 -7.51 1.07 4.63
C ALA A 71 -7.96 -0.12 5.48
N GLY A 72 -8.15 0.11 6.78
CA GLY A 72 -8.60 -0.92 7.71
C GLY A 72 -10.10 -1.12 7.57
N PHE A 73 -10.54 -2.36 7.51
CA PHE A 73 -11.94 -2.73 7.65
C PHE A 73 -11.97 -3.89 8.64
N TYR A 74 -12.78 -3.76 9.68
CA TYR A 74 -12.71 -4.61 10.86
C TYR A 74 -14.08 -5.15 11.19
N GLY A 75 -14.16 -6.39 11.64
CA GLY A 75 -15.41 -7.04 12.00
C GLY A 75 -15.45 -8.49 11.52
N PRO A 76 -16.37 -9.27 12.08
CA PRO A 76 -16.63 -10.61 11.59
C PRO A 76 -17.30 -10.54 10.22
N LEU A 77 -16.89 -11.42 9.31
CA LEU A 77 -17.35 -11.46 7.93
C LEU A 77 -18.88 -11.38 7.79
N GLN A 78 -19.64 -12.11 8.62
CA GLN A 78 -21.10 -12.16 8.51
C GLN A 78 -21.83 -10.85 8.86
N ASP A 79 -21.18 -9.95 9.61
CA ASP A 79 -21.77 -8.70 10.08
C ASP A 79 -21.25 -7.50 9.27
N MET A 80 -20.31 -7.72 8.35
CA MET A 80 -19.81 -6.66 7.46
C MET A 80 -20.84 -6.29 6.39
N LYS A 81 -20.95 -4.99 6.10
CA LYS A 81 -21.70 -4.50 4.93
C LYS A 81 -21.02 -4.98 3.65
N VAL A 82 -21.79 -5.37 2.64
CA VAL A 82 -21.25 -5.85 1.35
C VAL A 82 -20.36 -4.77 0.72
N GLU A 83 -20.78 -3.52 0.79
CA GLU A 83 -20.04 -2.38 0.27
C GLU A 83 -18.68 -2.22 0.96
N ALA A 84 -18.61 -2.47 2.27
CA ALA A 84 -17.36 -2.45 3.02
C ALA A 84 -16.44 -3.60 2.61
N ILE A 85 -16.98 -4.80 2.32
CA ILE A 85 -16.22 -5.94 1.81
C ILE A 85 -15.60 -5.58 0.44
N GLU A 86 -16.41 -5.09 -0.49
CA GLU A 86 -15.97 -4.70 -1.84
C GLU A 86 -14.91 -3.59 -1.76
N GLN A 87 -15.16 -2.56 -0.96
CA GLN A 87 -14.22 -1.46 -0.75
C GLN A 87 -12.90 -1.94 -0.13
N THR A 88 -12.95 -2.91 0.79
CA THR A 88 -11.74 -3.52 1.38
C THR A 88 -10.88 -4.14 0.30
N TYR A 89 -11.45 -4.98 -0.55
CA TYR A 89 -10.70 -5.62 -1.64
C TYR A 89 -10.22 -4.60 -2.67
N GLN A 90 -11.05 -3.61 -2.99
CA GLN A 90 -10.69 -2.60 -3.96
C GLN A 90 -9.47 -1.79 -3.50
N ILE A 91 -9.46 -1.34 -2.23
CA ILE A 91 -8.37 -0.51 -1.71
C ILE A 91 -7.13 -1.32 -1.34
N ASN A 92 -7.29 -2.54 -0.82
CA ASN A 92 -6.16 -3.31 -0.26
C ASN A 92 -5.59 -4.37 -1.21
N LEU A 93 -6.27 -4.70 -2.31
CA LEU A 93 -5.80 -5.70 -3.27
C LEU A 93 -5.87 -5.20 -4.72
N VAL A 94 -7.06 -4.86 -5.23
CA VAL A 94 -7.25 -4.54 -6.65
C VAL A 94 -6.52 -3.27 -7.05
N GLY A 95 -6.73 -2.16 -6.33
CA GLY A 95 -6.02 -0.90 -6.56
C GLY A 95 -4.50 -1.06 -6.51
N PRO A 96 -3.93 -1.67 -5.45
CA PRO A 96 -2.53 -2.05 -5.38
C PRO A 96 -2.04 -2.90 -6.57
N ALA A 97 -2.85 -3.84 -7.05
CA ALA A 97 -2.52 -4.66 -8.22
C ALA A 97 -2.53 -3.85 -9.53
N LEU A 98 -3.47 -2.91 -9.69
CA LEU A 98 -3.50 -1.99 -10.84
C LEU A 98 -2.31 -1.03 -10.83
N VAL A 99 -1.92 -0.55 -9.65
CA VAL A 99 -0.69 0.21 -9.47
C VAL A 99 0.53 -0.59 -9.93
N LEU A 100 0.65 -1.85 -9.51
CA LEU A 100 1.72 -2.75 -9.96
C LEU A 100 1.66 -2.93 -11.48
N HIS A 101 0.49 -3.18 -12.05
CA HIS A 101 0.29 -3.35 -13.49
C HIS A 101 0.86 -2.16 -14.30
N HIS A 102 0.54 -0.93 -13.91
CA HIS A 102 1.04 0.25 -14.62
C HIS A 102 2.51 0.55 -14.31
N ALA A 103 2.95 0.37 -13.06
CA ALA A 103 4.34 0.56 -12.66
C ALA A 103 5.27 -0.39 -13.41
N LEU A 104 4.90 -1.67 -13.52
CA LEU A 104 5.71 -2.67 -14.21
C LEU A 104 5.92 -2.31 -15.68
N LYS A 105 4.91 -1.76 -16.37
CA LYS A 105 5.08 -1.25 -17.74
C LYS A 105 6.18 -0.18 -17.82
N LEU A 106 6.22 0.76 -16.87
CA LEU A 106 7.27 1.78 -16.81
C LEU A 106 8.64 1.24 -16.37
N MET A 107 8.64 0.18 -15.57
CA MET A 107 9.86 -0.46 -15.11
C MET A 107 10.53 -1.30 -16.20
N THR A 108 9.73 -1.95 -17.06
CA THR A 108 10.22 -2.85 -18.12
C THR A 108 10.40 -2.19 -19.50
N PHE A 109 9.71 -1.08 -19.79
CA PHE A 109 9.75 -0.43 -21.11
C PHE A 109 11.03 0.39 -21.39
N SER A 110 11.97 0.49 -20.46
CA SER A 110 13.22 1.24 -20.70
C SER A 110 14.11 0.48 -21.70
N GLY A 111 14.22 0.98 -22.94
CA GLY A 111 15.08 0.44 -24.00
C GLY A 111 16.59 0.46 -23.67
N GLU A 112 16.98 1.13 -22.60
CA GLU A 112 18.33 1.09 -22.04
C GLU A 112 18.40 0.10 -20.86
N LYS A 113 19.46 -0.72 -20.83
CA LYS A 113 19.73 -1.60 -19.68
C LYS A 113 20.00 -0.73 -18.45
N ARG A 114 19.10 -0.80 -17.46
CA ARG A 114 19.30 -0.15 -16.16
C ARG A 114 20.59 -0.68 -15.52
N LYS A 115 21.45 0.22 -15.06
CA LYS A 115 22.65 -0.15 -14.30
C LYS A 115 22.28 -0.82 -12.98
N ASP A 116 21.30 -0.24 -12.29
CA ASP A 116 20.75 -0.75 -11.03
C ASP A 116 19.33 -1.28 -11.23
N PRO A 117 18.92 -2.36 -10.53
CA PRO A 117 17.59 -2.89 -10.64
C PRO A 117 16.53 -1.89 -10.19
N ALA A 118 15.38 -1.86 -10.87
CA ALA A 118 14.20 -1.21 -10.32
C ALA A 118 13.70 -2.02 -9.11
N THR A 119 13.01 -1.36 -8.17
CA THR A 119 12.52 -2.01 -6.95
C THR A 119 11.04 -1.72 -6.72
N VAL A 120 10.25 -2.78 -6.57
CA VAL A 120 8.91 -2.78 -6.02
C VAL A 120 8.99 -3.18 -4.54
N ILE A 121 8.45 -2.34 -3.67
CA ILE A 121 8.26 -2.62 -2.24
C ILE A 121 6.76 -2.57 -1.97
N THR A 122 6.18 -3.72 -1.65
CA THR A 122 4.79 -3.86 -1.23
C THR A 122 4.72 -3.86 0.29
N VAL A 123 4.03 -2.89 0.86
CA VAL A 123 3.75 -2.87 2.31
C VAL A 123 2.45 -3.63 2.55
N SER A 124 2.60 -4.86 3.02
CA SER A 124 1.52 -5.74 3.41
C SER A 124 1.21 -5.55 4.90
N SER A 125 1.19 -6.63 5.67
CA SER A 125 0.94 -6.70 7.10
C SER A 125 1.23 -8.12 7.55
N THR A 126 1.54 -8.34 8.82
CA THR A 126 1.52 -9.70 9.39
C THR A 126 0.18 -10.42 9.17
N ALA A 127 -0.91 -9.66 9.01
CA ALA A 127 -2.24 -10.17 8.65
C ALA A 127 -2.33 -10.75 7.22
N GLY A 128 -1.31 -10.55 6.37
CA GLY A 128 -1.19 -11.16 5.05
C GLY A 128 -0.44 -12.50 5.05
N ALA A 129 0.28 -12.81 6.13
CA ALA A 129 0.92 -14.10 6.34
C ALA A 129 0.10 -15.03 7.27
N VAL A 130 -0.67 -14.45 8.20
CA VAL A 130 -1.58 -15.19 9.10
C VAL A 130 -2.96 -14.56 9.15
N GLY A 131 -4.01 -15.38 9.10
CA GLY A 131 -5.39 -14.90 9.23
C GLY A 131 -5.66 -14.41 10.65
N LEU A 132 -5.98 -13.12 10.79
CA LEU A 132 -6.31 -12.52 12.10
C LEU A 132 -7.83 -12.47 12.28
N PRO A 133 -8.37 -13.02 13.38
CA PRO A 133 -9.80 -12.94 13.67
C PRO A 133 -10.31 -11.50 13.70
N MET A 134 -11.53 -11.27 13.18
CA MET A 134 -12.15 -9.94 13.05
C MET A 134 -11.42 -9.00 12.08
N MET A 135 -10.48 -9.53 11.31
CA MET A 135 -9.82 -8.85 10.18
C MET A 135 -9.98 -9.69 8.91
N ASP A 136 -11.07 -10.45 8.81
CA ASP A 136 -11.21 -11.57 7.87
C ASP A 136 -10.96 -11.15 6.40
N VAL A 137 -11.65 -10.11 5.95
CA VAL A 137 -11.55 -9.57 4.57
C VAL A 137 -10.24 -8.80 4.36
N TYR A 138 -9.75 -8.12 5.39
CA TYR A 138 -8.47 -7.43 5.30
C TYR A 138 -7.31 -8.42 5.17
N SER A 139 -7.30 -9.47 5.99
CA SER A 139 -6.35 -10.57 5.91
C SER A 139 -6.41 -11.21 4.53
N SER A 140 -7.58 -11.63 4.04
CA SER A 140 -7.67 -12.24 2.70
C SER A 140 -7.12 -11.35 1.59
N ALA A 141 -7.39 -10.03 1.64
CA ALA A 141 -6.85 -9.07 0.68
C ALA A 141 -5.33 -8.97 0.76
N LYS A 142 -4.75 -8.95 1.98
CA LYS A 142 -3.29 -8.91 2.18
C LYS A 142 -2.59 -10.19 1.77
N PHE A 143 -3.18 -11.35 2.06
CA PHE A 143 -2.71 -12.65 1.52
C PHE A 143 -2.65 -12.62 -0.01
N GLY A 144 -3.72 -12.13 -0.66
CA GLY A 144 -3.76 -12.00 -2.11
C GLY A 144 -2.67 -11.07 -2.65
N LEU A 145 -2.39 -9.97 -1.94
CA LEU A 145 -1.37 -8.99 -2.34
C LEU A 145 0.06 -9.54 -2.17
N GLU A 146 0.32 -10.30 -1.11
CA GLU A 146 1.59 -11.00 -0.90
C GLU A 146 1.79 -12.07 -1.96
N GLY A 147 0.79 -12.91 -2.21
CA GLY A 147 0.83 -13.92 -3.26
C GLY A 147 1.10 -13.32 -4.64
N LEU A 148 0.45 -12.20 -4.96
CA LEU A 148 0.71 -11.44 -6.19
C LEU A 148 2.17 -10.97 -6.25
N THR A 149 2.68 -10.37 -5.17
CA THR A 149 4.05 -9.83 -5.14
C THR A 149 5.10 -10.95 -5.23
N ALA A 150 4.86 -12.09 -4.56
CA ALA A 150 5.73 -13.27 -4.62
C ALA A 150 5.76 -13.87 -6.02
N ALA A 151 4.60 -13.95 -6.70
CA ALA A 151 4.53 -14.42 -8.07
C ALA A 151 5.34 -13.52 -9.02
N LEU A 152 5.26 -12.19 -8.86
CA LEU A 152 6.09 -11.24 -9.62
C LEU A 152 7.59 -11.43 -9.35
N ALA A 153 7.97 -11.59 -8.08
CA ALA A 153 9.36 -11.79 -7.68
C ALA A 153 10.01 -13.01 -8.36
N GLY A 154 9.21 -14.06 -8.60
CA GLY A 154 9.67 -15.31 -9.21
C GLY A 154 10.18 -15.20 -10.65
N TYR A 155 9.89 -14.10 -11.37
CA TYR A 155 10.35 -13.94 -12.76
C TYR A 155 10.86 -12.54 -13.10
N MET A 156 10.40 -11.49 -12.41
CA MET A 156 10.72 -10.10 -12.78
C MET A 156 12.20 -9.73 -12.54
N GLY A 157 12.86 -10.38 -11.57
CA GLY A 157 14.27 -10.15 -11.30
C GLY A 157 15.16 -10.56 -12.48
N GLU A 158 14.96 -11.78 -12.99
CA GLU A 158 15.74 -12.33 -14.10
C GLU A 158 15.37 -11.70 -15.44
N LEU A 159 14.06 -11.58 -15.73
CA LEU A 159 13.60 -11.19 -17.06
C LEU A 159 13.67 -9.68 -17.32
N ALA A 160 13.63 -8.87 -16.26
CA ALA A 160 13.47 -7.42 -16.39
C ALA A 160 14.34 -6.59 -15.43
N ASN A 161 15.21 -7.21 -14.64
CA ASN A 161 16.02 -6.53 -13.63
C ASN A 161 15.15 -5.70 -12.64
N VAL A 162 14.03 -6.28 -12.19
CA VAL A 162 13.11 -5.66 -11.22
C VAL A 162 13.04 -6.52 -9.95
N ARG A 163 13.48 -5.96 -8.83
CA ARG A 163 13.34 -6.57 -7.50
C ARG A 163 11.93 -6.35 -6.98
N CYS A 164 11.30 -7.39 -6.45
CA CYS A 164 10.02 -7.30 -5.76
C CYS A 164 10.20 -7.75 -4.31
N ARG A 165 9.81 -6.90 -3.35
CA ARG A 165 9.93 -7.13 -1.91
C ARG A 165 8.58 -6.90 -1.23
N VAL A 166 8.33 -7.65 -0.17
CA VAL A 166 7.19 -7.47 0.72
C VAL A 166 7.74 -7.08 2.09
N ILE A 167 7.13 -6.07 2.71
CA ILE A 167 7.34 -5.75 4.11
C ILE A 167 6.03 -5.99 4.84
N GLU A 168 6.10 -6.64 6.00
CA GLU A 168 4.96 -7.06 6.79
C GLU A 168 4.97 -6.37 8.17
N PRO A 169 4.60 -5.08 8.25
CA PRO A 169 4.51 -4.43 9.55
C PRO A 169 3.48 -5.11 10.43
N GLY A 170 3.79 -5.17 11.74
CA GLY A 170 2.80 -5.47 12.77
C GLY A 170 1.93 -4.26 13.06
N PHE A 171 1.36 -4.20 14.27
CA PHE A 171 0.68 -2.99 14.71
C PHE A 171 1.61 -1.78 14.60
N THR A 172 1.15 -0.76 13.89
CA THR A 172 1.92 0.48 13.66
C THR A 172 1.12 1.66 14.17
N GLN A 173 1.77 2.54 14.94
CA GLN A 173 1.19 3.74 15.55
C GLN A 173 0.75 4.75 14.48
N THR A 174 -0.41 4.50 13.89
CA THR A 174 -0.98 5.26 12.79
C THR A 174 -2.46 5.47 13.06
N LYS A 175 -3.05 6.49 12.43
CA LYS A 175 -4.50 6.71 12.40
C LYS A 175 -5.23 5.68 11.52
N PHE A 176 -4.69 4.47 11.38
CA PHE A 176 -5.20 3.45 10.47
C PHE A 176 -6.53 2.86 10.96
N ALA A 177 -6.64 2.53 12.26
CA ALA A 177 -7.92 2.12 12.82
C ALA A 177 -8.92 3.26 13.02
N GLU A 178 -8.45 4.49 13.27
CA GLU A 178 -9.33 5.67 13.28
C GLU A 178 -9.98 5.94 11.92
N ARG A 179 -9.36 5.46 10.83
CA ARG A 179 -9.89 5.53 9.47
C ARG A 179 -10.60 4.24 9.05
N GLY A 180 -10.64 3.24 9.93
CA GLY A 180 -11.20 1.95 9.61
C GLY A 180 -12.69 1.91 9.86
N ASP A 181 -13.39 1.13 9.03
CA ASP A 181 -14.82 0.92 9.18
C ASP A 181 -15.09 -0.30 10.09
N PHE A 182 -16.17 -0.22 10.87
CA PHE A 182 -16.63 -1.27 11.77
C PHE A 182 -18.14 -1.46 11.56
N PRO A 183 -18.67 -2.70 11.64
CA PRO A 183 -20.10 -2.93 11.60
C PRO A 183 -20.86 -2.13 12.67
N ASP A 184 -22.03 -1.62 12.28
CA ASP A 184 -22.94 -0.91 13.18
C ASP A 184 -23.53 -1.84 14.24
N VAL A 185 -23.78 -3.09 13.85
CA VAL A 185 -24.34 -4.14 14.69
C VAL A 185 -23.47 -5.37 14.56
N ILE A 186 -23.12 -5.96 15.70
CA ILE A 186 -22.39 -7.21 15.78
C ILE A 186 -23.34 -8.26 16.34
N SER A 187 -23.33 -9.46 15.75
CA SER A 187 -24.13 -10.57 16.24
C SER A 187 -23.81 -10.86 17.71
N SER A 188 -24.84 -11.12 18.52
CA SER A 188 -24.69 -11.29 19.97
C SER A 188 -23.71 -12.40 20.35
N ILE A 189 -23.63 -13.45 19.53
CA ILE A 189 -22.69 -14.56 19.73
C ILE A 189 -21.22 -14.13 19.57
N LEU A 190 -20.94 -13.07 18.83
CA LEU A 190 -19.59 -12.56 18.58
C LEU A 190 -19.26 -11.29 19.38
N GLN A 191 -20.23 -10.69 20.05
CA GLN A 191 -20.09 -9.39 20.69
C GLN A 191 -18.93 -9.34 21.69
N GLU A 192 -18.81 -10.34 22.57
CA GLU A 192 -17.73 -10.39 23.57
C GLU A 192 -16.36 -10.53 22.89
N PHE A 193 -16.26 -11.42 21.91
CA PHE A 193 -15.02 -11.63 21.16
C PHE A 193 -14.60 -10.35 20.43
N PHE A 194 -15.54 -9.66 19.79
CA PHE A 194 -15.29 -8.43 19.08
C PHE A 194 -14.86 -7.29 20.01
N ASN A 195 -15.43 -7.20 21.22
CA ASN A 195 -15.00 -6.23 22.23
C ASN A 195 -13.55 -6.48 22.68
N ASN A 196 -13.18 -7.75 22.90
CA ASN A 196 -11.81 -8.13 23.23
C ASN A 196 -10.83 -7.84 22.08
N PHE A 197 -11.27 -8.08 20.84
CA PHE A 197 -10.52 -7.71 19.64
C PHE A 197 -10.26 -6.21 19.58
N LYS A 198 -11.30 -5.37 19.76
CA LYS A 198 -11.15 -3.90 19.79
C LYS A 198 -10.14 -3.45 20.84
N ALA A 199 -10.24 -3.97 22.06
CA ALA A 199 -9.28 -3.65 23.13
C ALA A 199 -7.84 -4.04 22.77
N THR A 200 -7.66 -5.19 22.10
CA THR A 200 -6.36 -5.65 21.62
C THR A 200 -5.82 -4.76 20.50
N LEU A 201 -6.67 -4.39 19.54
CA LEU A 201 -6.34 -3.51 18.43
C LEU A 201 -5.89 -2.13 18.96
N ASP A 202 -6.65 -1.52 19.87
CA ASP A 202 -6.32 -0.22 20.47
C ASP A 202 -4.98 -0.27 21.21
N LYS A 203 -4.77 -1.31 22.02
CA LYS A 203 -3.50 -1.52 22.73
C LYS A 203 -2.34 -1.71 21.74
N GLY A 204 -2.54 -2.52 20.70
CA GLY A 204 -1.55 -2.77 19.66
C GLY A 204 -1.16 -1.48 18.93
N LEU A 205 -2.13 -0.67 18.54
CA LEU A 205 -1.88 0.59 17.83
C LEU A 205 -1.24 1.66 18.71
N SER A 206 -1.47 1.65 20.02
CA SER A 206 -0.83 2.60 20.95
C SER A 206 0.62 2.24 21.31
N LYS A 207 1.00 0.96 21.20
CA LYS A 207 2.32 0.44 21.61
C LYS A 207 3.12 -0.24 20.50
N GLY A 208 2.58 -0.24 19.29
CA GLY A 208 3.19 -0.87 18.12
C GLY A 208 4.41 -0.10 17.61
N GLN A 209 4.91 -0.54 16.45
CA GLN A 209 6.02 0.12 15.76
C GLN A 209 5.63 1.52 15.34
N THR A 210 6.61 2.42 15.26
CA THR A 210 6.40 3.77 14.74
C THR A 210 6.45 3.78 13.21
N PRO A 211 5.80 4.76 12.53
CA PRO A 211 5.96 4.93 11.09
C PRO A 211 7.41 5.13 10.64
N GLN A 212 8.27 5.65 11.53
CA GLN A 212 9.69 5.84 11.28
C GLN A 212 10.44 4.51 11.23
N GLU A 213 10.19 3.61 12.18
CA GLU A 213 10.76 2.25 12.18
C GLU A 213 10.33 1.47 10.94
N VAL A 214 9.08 1.61 10.49
CA VAL A 214 8.62 1.01 9.22
C VAL A 214 9.35 1.61 8.01
N ALA A 215 9.60 2.93 8.03
CA ALA A 215 10.36 3.58 6.96
C ALA A 215 11.83 3.17 6.93
N GLU A 216 12.43 2.86 8.08
CA GLU A 216 13.79 2.33 8.20
C GLU A 216 13.88 0.93 7.60
N MET A 217 12.91 0.04 7.88
CA MET A 217 12.83 -1.27 7.20
C MET A 217 12.78 -1.14 5.68
N ILE A 218 12.01 -0.17 5.15
CA ILE A 218 11.94 0.12 3.71
C ILE A 218 13.30 0.57 3.13
N ASN A 219 14.14 1.22 3.94
CA ASN A 219 15.44 1.71 3.49
C ASN A 219 16.52 0.61 3.53
N ASP A 220 16.51 -0.22 4.56
CA ASP A 220 17.45 -1.34 4.71
C ASP A 220 17.24 -2.39 3.62
N ASP A 221 15.99 -2.62 3.23
CA ASP A 221 15.62 -3.59 2.19
C ASP A 221 15.90 -3.11 0.74
N ARG A 222 16.54 -1.93 0.59
CA ARG A 222 17.08 -1.45 -0.69
C ARG A 222 18.45 -2.05 -1.05
N GLY A 223 19.14 -2.59 -0.04
CA GLY A 223 20.45 -3.26 -0.15
C GLY A 223 20.43 -4.52 -1.01
#